data_AF-A0A848DMN1-F1
#
_entry.id   AF-A0A848DMN1-F1
#
_cell.length_a   1.000
_cell.length_b   1.000
_cell.length_c   1.000
_cell.angle_alpha   90.00
_cell.angle_beta   90.00
_cell.angle_gamma   90.00
#
_symmetry.space_group_name_H-M   'P 1'
#
loop_
_entity.id
_entity.type
_entity.pdbx_description
1 polymer ?
#
loop_
_entity_poly.entity_id
_entity_poly.type
_entity_poly.pdbx_seq_one_letter_code
_entity_poly.pdbx_strand_id
1 'polypeptide(L)'
;MIDQFGQDGLSAAERLPGLSAAIDQHAAAVRDILQERGGGRGGTTTLTGSASATVRLAAYARALVEQQRRGGGAVPTPRADQWPHADWATLRLLAVCHLGRGVGRGAGGRRPAGA
;
A
#
# COMPACT_ATOMS: atom_id res chain seq x y z
N MET A 1 -12.63 12.58 1.44
CA MET A 1 -13.20 11.40 0.75
C MET A 1 -12.14 10.36 0.35
N ILE A 2 -10.86 10.72 0.18
CA ILE A 2 -9.77 9.76 -0.16
C ILE A 2 -9.42 8.78 0.98
N ASP A 3 -9.57 9.18 2.24
CA ASP A 3 -9.19 8.33 3.39
C ASP A 3 -10.23 7.23 3.73
N GLN A 4 -11.46 7.33 3.21
CA GLN A 4 -12.58 6.47 3.61
C GLN A 4 -12.33 4.98 3.28
N PHE A 5 -11.83 4.69 2.08
CA PHE A 5 -11.55 3.32 1.62
C PHE A 5 -10.57 2.58 2.54
N GLY A 6 -9.44 3.22 2.85
CA GLY A 6 -8.40 2.62 3.70
C GLY A 6 -8.84 2.47 5.15
N GLN A 7 -9.67 3.40 5.65
CA GLN A 7 -10.25 3.29 6.99
C GLN A 7 -11.23 2.12 7.09
N ASP A 8 -12.22 2.07 6.21
CA ASP A 8 -13.28 1.05 6.26
C ASP A 8 -12.73 -0.36 6.11
N GLY A 9 -11.80 -0.57 5.17
CA GLY A 9 -11.20 -1.88 4.95
C GLY A 9 -10.33 -2.35 6.12
N LEU A 10 -9.57 -1.43 6.74
CA LEU A 10 -8.74 -1.79 7.90
C LEU A 10 -9.58 -2.01 9.16
N SER A 11 -10.67 -1.27 9.36
CA SER A 11 -11.64 -1.55 10.43
C SER A 11 -12.40 -2.86 10.20
N ALA A 12 -12.64 -3.26 8.95
CA ALA A 12 -13.19 -4.58 8.67
C ALA A 12 -12.18 -5.70 8.99
N ALA A 13 -10.89 -5.48 8.70
CA ALA A 13 -9.82 -6.45 8.98
C ALA A 13 -9.64 -6.73 10.49
N GLU A 14 -9.90 -5.75 11.36
CA GLU A 14 -9.91 -5.93 12.81
C GLU A 14 -10.96 -6.96 13.29
N ARG A 15 -12.04 -7.15 12.52
CA ARG A 15 -13.14 -8.08 12.83
C ARG A 15 -13.09 -9.39 12.05
N LEU A 16 -12.26 -9.47 11.01
CA LEU A 16 -12.23 -10.56 10.04
C LEU A 16 -10.79 -11.09 9.89
N PRO A 17 -10.39 -12.12 10.66
CA PRO A 17 -9.01 -12.62 10.65
C PRO A 17 -8.52 -13.05 9.26
N GLY A 18 -9.38 -13.66 8.44
CA GLY A 18 -9.04 -14.04 7.06
C GLY A 18 -8.71 -12.84 6.18
N LEU A 19 -9.43 -11.72 6.34
CA LEU A 19 -9.14 -10.47 5.63
C LEU A 19 -7.82 -9.86 6.12
N SER A 20 -7.56 -9.89 7.44
CA SER A 20 -6.28 -9.45 8.00
C SER A 20 -5.10 -10.24 7.42
N ALA A 21 -5.23 -11.58 7.33
CA ALA A 21 -4.20 -12.44 6.75
C ALA A 21 -3.96 -12.13 5.26
N ALA A 22 -5.02 -11.93 4.49
CA ALA A 22 -4.91 -11.56 3.08
C ALA A 22 -4.19 -10.21 2.90
N ILE A 23 -4.54 -9.19 3.71
CA ILE A 23 -3.87 -7.89 3.68
C ILE A 23 -2.39 -8.01 3.99
N ASP A 24 -2.01 -8.82 5.00
CA ASP A 24 -0.61 -9.02 5.36
C ASP A 24 0.18 -9.69 4.22
N GLN A 25 -0.39 -10.73 3.59
CA GLN A 25 0.21 -11.37 2.42
C GLN A 25 0.45 -10.38 1.28
N HIS A 26 -0.56 -9.56 0.96
CA HIS A 26 -0.43 -8.52 -0.06
C HIS A 26 0.60 -7.45 0.33
N ALA A 27 0.68 -7.10 1.61
CA ALA A 27 1.63 -6.13 2.13
C ALA A 27 3.07 -6.64 2.02
N ALA A 28 3.32 -7.91 2.38
CA ALA A 28 4.61 -8.57 2.16
C ALA A 28 5.01 -8.50 0.69
N ALA A 29 4.12 -8.92 -0.21
CA ALA A 29 4.40 -8.89 -1.64
C ALA A 29 4.60 -7.45 -2.20
N VAL A 30 4.04 -6.39 -1.59
CA VAL A 30 4.32 -5.00 -2.00
C VAL A 30 5.73 -4.61 -1.56
N ARG A 31 6.12 -4.94 -0.32
CA ARG A 31 7.46 -4.65 0.20
C ARG A 31 8.51 -5.31 -0.68
N ASP A 32 8.32 -6.57 -1.06
CA ASP A 32 9.27 -7.33 -1.89
C ASP A 32 9.45 -6.67 -3.26
N ILE A 33 8.35 -6.38 -3.98
CA ILE A 33 8.38 -5.68 -5.27
C ILE A 33 9.08 -4.33 -5.16
N LEU A 34 8.78 -3.58 -4.09
CA LEU A 34 9.42 -2.29 -3.90
C LEU A 34 10.91 -2.50 -3.66
N GLN A 35 11.32 -3.39 -2.76
CA GLN A 35 12.73 -3.68 -2.46
C GLN A 35 13.51 -4.08 -3.72
N GLU A 36 12.98 -4.98 -4.54
CA GLU A 36 13.58 -5.38 -5.82
C GLU A 36 13.74 -4.20 -6.78
N ARG A 37 12.73 -3.34 -6.90
CA ARG A 37 12.77 -2.14 -7.75
C ARG A 37 13.61 -1.00 -7.19
N GLY A 38 13.91 -1.03 -5.90
CA GLY A 38 14.72 -0.03 -5.19
C GLY A 38 16.20 -0.40 -5.09
N GLY A 39 16.56 -1.67 -5.35
CA GLY A 39 17.93 -2.15 -5.42
C GLY A 39 18.42 -2.12 -6.86
N GLY A 40 19.06 -1.02 -7.26
CA GLY A 40 19.65 -0.90 -8.59
C GLY A 40 20.68 -1.99 -8.88
N ARG A 41 20.29 -3.02 -9.61
CA ARG A 41 21.19 -3.80 -10.47
C ARG A 41 20.95 -3.37 -11.91
N GLY A 42 21.69 -2.36 -12.34
CA GLY A 42 21.89 -2.01 -13.74
C GLY A 42 21.03 -0.86 -14.27
N GLY A 43 21.70 0.22 -14.69
CA GLY A 43 21.19 1.16 -15.69
C GLY A 43 20.63 2.48 -15.15
N THR A 44 21.50 3.49 -15.10
CA THR A 44 21.21 4.93 -15.24
C THR A 44 19.78 5.39 -14.92
N THR A 45 19.55 5.86 -13.71
CA THR A 45 18.61 6.95 -13.45
C THR A 45 19.26 7.92 -12.48
N THR A 46 19.93 8.91 -13.05
CA THR A 46 20.24 10.18 -12.42
C THR A 46 18.94 10.96 -12.20
N LEU A 47 18.21 10.60 -11.14
CA LEU A 47 17.41 11.53 -10.35
C LEU A 47 17.70 11.18 -8.89
N THR A 48 18.62 11.95 -8.31
CA THR A 48 18.76 12.25 -6.89
C THR A 48 17.87 11.44 -5.92
N GLY A 49 18.47 10.48 -5.23
CA GLY A 49 18.02 10.01 -3.92
C GLY A 49 17.03 8.84 -3.94
N SER A 50 17.27 7.87 -3.07
CA SER A 50 16.29 6.88 -2.64
C SER A 50 14.94 7.56 -2.37
N ALA A 51 13.99 7.44 -3.31
CA ALA A 51 12.68 8.02 -3.13
C ALA A 51 12.09 7.50 -1.80
N SER A 52 11.58 8.42 -0.97
CA SER A 52 10.97 8.07 0.32
C SER A 52 9.98 6.92 0.14
N ALA A 53 9.89 6.03 1.15
CA ALA A 53 8.96 4.91 1.15
C ALA A 53 7.53 5.37 0.78
N THR A 54 7.12 6.57 1.21
CA THR A 54 5.83 7.19 0.84
C THR A 54 5.70 7.39 -0.67
N VAL A 55 6.72 7.94 -1.32
CA VAL A 55 6.71 8.22 -2.77
C VAL A 55 6.62 6.92 -3.57
N ARG A 56 7.38 5.90 -3.15
CA ARG A 56 7.37 4.57 -3.80
C ARG A 56 6.03 3.86 -3.64
N LEU A 57 5.41 3.92 -2.46
CA LEU A 57 4.07 3.39 -2.23
C LEU A 57 3.01 4.13 -3.05
N ALA A 58 3.07 5.46 -3.12
CA ALA A 58 2.15 6.26 -3.93
C ALA A 58 2.29 5.96 -5.43
N ALA A 59 3.52 5.83 -5.93
CA ALA A 59 3.79 5.45 -7.31
C ALA A 59 3.25 4.05 -7.62
N TYR A 60 3.43 3.08 -6.70
CA TYR A 60 2.89 1.73 -6.84
C TYR A 60 1.36 1.73 -6.89
N ALA A 61 0.69 2.43 -5.95
CA ALA A 61 -0.76 2.54 -5.94
C ALA A 61 -1.30 3.15 -7.23
N ARG A 62 -0.67 4.22 -7.72
CA ARG A 62 -1.06 4.86 -8.98
C ARG A 62 -0.93 3.91 -10.17
N ALA A 63 0.18 3.17 -10.26
CA ALA A 63 0.39 2.20 -11.33
C ALA A 63 -0.65 1.07 -11.29
N LEU A 64 -1.01 0.59 -10.09
CA LEU A 64 -2.04 -0.42 -9.91
C LEU A 64 -3.43 0.07 -10.36
N VAL A 65 -3.83 1.29 -9.97
CA VAL A 65 -5.10 1.90 -10.41
C VAL A 65 -5.14 2.05 -11.93
N GLU A 66 -4.04 2.54 -12.52
CA GLU A 66 -3.95 2.72 -13.97
C GLU A 66 -4.00 1.38 -14.72
N GLN A 67 -3.40 0.33 -14.18
CA GLN A 67 -3.50 -1.02 -14.75
C GLN A 67 -4.95 -1.52 -14.78
N GLN A 68 -5.72 -1.32 -13.70
CA GLN A 68 -7.14 -1.68 -13.68
C GLN A 68 -7.92 -0.91 -14.74
N ARG A 69 -7.68 0.41 -14.84
CA ARG A 69 -8.34 1.29 -15.82
C ARG A 69 -8.06 0.86 -17.26
N ARG A 70 -6.82 0.49 -17.58
CA ARG A 70 -6.43 -0.01 -18.91
C ARG A 70 -7.08 -1.34 -19.25
N GLY A 71 -7.34 -2.18 -18.26
CA GLY A 71 -8.09 -3.43 -18.41
C GLY A 71 -9.61 -3.24 -18.54
N GLY A 72 -10.11 -2.00 -18.57
CA GLY A 72 -11.55 -1.71 -18.58
C GLY A 72 -12.25 -1.84 -17.21
N GLY A 73 -11.48 -2.11 -16.15
CA GLY A 73 -11.98 -2.22 -14.79
C GLY A 73 -11.95 -0.89 -14.03
N ALA A 74 -12.72 -0.83 -12.95
CA ALA A 74 -12.60 0.19 -11.92
C ALA A 74 -12.02 -0.43 -10.66
N VAL A 75 -11.42 0.37 -9.78
CA VAL A 75 -11.11 -0.09 -8.42
C VAL A 75 -12.42 -0.21 -7.65
N PRO A 76 -12.82 -1.40 -7.20
CA PRO A 76 -14.02 -1.54 -6.40
C PRO A 76 -13.88 -0.77 -5.08
N THR A 77 -14.96 -0.12 -4.66
CA THR A 77 -15.12 0.42 -3.31
C THR A 77 -16.10 -0.48 -2.56
N PRO A 78 -15.64 -1.53 -1.86
CA PRO A 78 -16.53 -2.48 -1.22
C PRO A 78 -17.38 -1.82 -0.15
N ARG A 79 -18.64 -2.26 -0.05
CA ARG A 79 -19.47 -2.03 1.13
C ARG A 79 -19.00 -2.91 2.31
N ALA A 80 -19.49 -2.61 3.50
CA ALA A 80 -19.06 -3.28 4.73
C ALA A 80 -19.19 -4.81 4.70
N ASP A 81 -20.22 -5.33 4.04
CA ASP A 81 -20.50 -6.76 3.86
C ASP A 81 -19.69 -7.42 2.73
N GLN A 82 -19.00 -6.63 1.90
CA GLN A 82 -18.30 -7.10 0.71
C GLN A 82 -16.81 -7.34 0.93
N TRP A 83 -16.24 -6.86 2.04
CA TRP A 83 -14.82 -7.04 2.37
C TRP A 83 -14.33 -8.50 2.41
N PRO A 84 -15.11 -9.50 2.87
CA PRO A 84 -14.70 -10.91 2.81
C PRO A 84 -14.47 -11.43 1.38
N HIS A 85 -15.06 -10.76 0.37
CA HIS A 85 -14.98 -11.11 -1.04
C HIS A 85 -14.27 -10.04 -1.86
N ALA A 86 -13.50 -9.15 -1.20
CA ALA A 86 -12.72 -8.13 -1.87
C ALA A 86 -11.77 -8.77 -2.90
N ASP A 87 -11.72 -8.21 -4.09
CA ASP A 87 -10.88 -8.72 -5.16
C ASP A 87 -9.39 -8.43 -4.90
N TRP A 88 -8.54 -9.02 -5.74
CA TRP A 88 -7.10 -8.89 -5.63
C TRP A 88 -6.63 -7.42 -5.66
N ALA A 89 -7.22 -6.58 -6.52
CA ALA A 89 -6.81 -5.18 -6.66
C ALA A 89 -7.20 -4.37 -5.41
N THR A 90 -8.39 -4.61 -4.87
CA THR A 90 -8.89 -4.02 -3.63
C THR A 90 -8.00 -4.40 -2.45
N LEU A 91 -7.71 -5.69 -2.27
CA LEU A 91 -6.82 -6.17 -1.20
C LEU A 91 -5.41 -5.60 -1.34
N ARG A 92 -4.91 -5.48 -2.58
CA ARG A 92 -3.60 -4.92 -2.86
C ARG A 92 -3.53 -3.42 -2.56
N LEU A 93 -4.57 -2.64 -2.85
CA LEU A 93 -4.65 -1.23 -2.47
C LEU A 93 -4.80 -1.04 -0.95
N LEU A 94 -5.58 -1.90 -0.30
CA LEU A 94 -5.73 -1.88 1.16
C LEU A 94 -4.40 -2.19 1.88
N ALA A 95 -3.60 -3.10 1.33
CA ALA A 95 -2.24 -3.34 1.79
C ALA A 95 -1.33 -2.10 1.65
N VAL A 96 -1.46 -1.31 0.57
CA VAL A 96 -0.74 -0.04 0.45
C VAL A 96 -1.18 0.96 1.52
N CYS A 97 -2.48 1.07 1.80
CA CYS A 97 -3.00 1.89 2.90
C CYS A 97 -2.43 1.46 4.27
N HIS A 98 -2.39 0.14 4.53
CA HIS A 98 -1.80 -0.43 5.73
C HIS A 98 -0.31 -0.03 5.89
N LEU A 99 0.49 -0.19 4.82
CA LEU A 99 1.90 0.18 4.82
C LEU A 99 2.12 1.69 5.01
N GLY A 100 1.29 2.53 4.36
CA GLY A 100 1.35 3.98 4.48
C GLY A 100 1.18 4.48 5.92
N ARG A 101 0.32 3.83 6.71
CA ARG A 101 0.14 4.12 8.15
C ARG A 101 1.41 3.85 8.97
N GLY A 102 2.18 2.82 8.59
CA GLY A 102 3.46 2.50 9.24
C GLY A 102 4.55 3.51 8.91
N VAL A 103 4.62 3.97 7.66
CA VAL A 103 5.60 4.97 7.21
C VAL A 103 5.42 6.32 7.91
N GLY A 104 4.18 6.77 8.10
CA GLY A 104 3.88 8.01 8.85
C GLY A 104 4.32 7.96 10.32
N ARG A 105 4.25 6.78 10.96
CA ARG A 105 4.70 6.59 12.35
C ARG A 105 6.22 6.54 12.50
N GLY A 106 6.94 6.01 11.50
CA GLY A 106 8.41 5.96 11.51
C GLY A 106 9.08 7.32 11.26
N ALA A 107 8.46 8.20 10.49
CA ALA A 107 9.00 9.53 10.19
C ALA A 107 8.94 10.51 11.37
N GLY A 108 8.01 10.33 12.31
CA GLY A 108 7.87 11.15 13.52
C GLY A 108 8.63 10.63 14.75
N GLY A 109 9.26 9.45 14.68
CA GLY A 109 9.83 8.75 15.83
C GLY A 109 11.28 9.11 16.19
N ARG A 110 11.94 10.01 15.46
CA ARG A 110 13.32 10.41 15.78
C ARG A 110 13.32 11.45 16.91
N ARG A 111 13.27 10.98 18.16
CA ARG A 111 13.60 11.80 19.34
C ARG A 111 15.03 12.34 19.15
N PRO A 112 15.29 13.65 19.34
CA PRO A 112 16.67 14.13 19.38
C PRO A 112 17.39 13.46 20.57
N ALA A 113 18.55 12.89 20.30
CA ALA A 113 19.43 12.38 21.33
C ALA A 113 20.08 13.57 22.04
N GLY A 114 19.90 13.65 23.36
CA GLY A 114 20.73 14.43 24.27
C GLY A 114 20.47 15.95 24.26
N ALA A 115 19.86 16.42 25.35
CA ALA A 115 20.16 17.73 25.94
C ALA A 115 21.06 17.48 27.15
#